data_AF-A0A7S0XWS1-F1
#
_entry.id   AF-A0A7S0XWS1-F1
#
_cell.length_a   1.000
_cell.length_b   1.000
_cell.length_c   1.000
_cell.angle_alpha   90.00
_cell.angle_beta   90.00
_cell.angle_gamma   90.00
#
_symmetry.space_group_name_H-M   'P 1'
#
loop_
_entity.id
_entity.type
_entity.pdbx_description
1 polymer ?
#
loop_
_entity_poly.entity_id
_entity_poly.type
_entity_poly.pdbx_seq_one_letter_code
_entity_poly.pdbx_strand_id
1 'polypeptide(L)'
;GAGFRACRSYSGYQPPEATEVAKRAIEYAECVVCFDDMWKEQSGMFVDGGGQATCPHFLHLECAKQVCETSRGGKACPICRAGFEGVAAVPVLGDDPHGWFDAVDLNGDGCLSKRDVVAVLKAQLPIDYRRFESEIDGFFDLWDIKKTGYIDKEEFLAPGRGLLAFVNKNF
;
A
#
# COMPACT_ATOMS: atom_id res chain seq x y z
N GLY A 1 -22.77 -8.89 0.94
CA GLY A 1 -22.30 -8.91 2.34
C GLY A 1 -21.09 -9.82 2.45
N ALA A 2 -19.91 -9.26 2.22
CA ALA A 2 -18.64 -9.93 2.44
C ALA A 2 -17.78 -8.94 3.21
N GLY A 3 -17.96 -8.92 4.53
CA GLY A 3 -17.04 -8.20 5.41
C GLY A 3 -15.67 -8.83 5.27
N PHE A 4 -14.69 -8.03 4.88
CA PHE A 4 -13.29 -8.40 4.92
C PHE A 4 -12.98 -8.87 6.36
N ARG A 5 -12.78 -10.18 6.51
CA ARG A 5 -12.51 -10.79 7.80
C ARG A 5 -11.16 -10.30 8.31
N ALA A 6 -11.21 -9.65 9.48
CA ALA A 6 -10.18 -9.58 10.52
C ALA A 6 -8.72 -9.56 10.03
N CYS A 7 -8.21 -8.34 9.89
CA CYS A 7 -6.83 -7.96 9.68
C CYS A 7 -5.88 -8.65 10.69
N ARG A 8 -4.94 -9.47 10.20
CA ARG A 8 -3.70 -9.81 10.91
C ARG A 8 -2.60 -8.91 10.38
N SER A 9 -1.78 -8.40 11.28
CA SER A 9 -0.66 -7.46 11.12
C SER A 9 0.11 -7.57 9.79
N TYR A 10 0.45 -6.43 9.18
CA TYR A 10 1.29 -6.36 7.96
C TYR A 10 2.77 -6.62 8.23
N SER A 11 3.23 -6.49 9.49
CA SER A 11 4.52 -7.02 9.92
C SER A 11 4.50 -8.54 9.73
N GLY A 12 5.12 -9.01 8.65
CA GLY A 12 5.10 -10.42 8.26
C GLY A 12 3.84 -10.88 7.49
N TYR A 13 3.08 -9.98 6.85
CA TYR A 13 1.98 -10.40 5.97
C TYR A 13 2.54 -11.10 4.73
N GLN A 14 2.51 -12.43 4.77
CA GLN A 14 2.65 -13.28 3.60
C GLN A 14 1.26 -13.83 3.28
N PRO A 15 0.68 -13.52 2.11
CA PRO A 15 -0.54 -14.16 1.68
C PRO A 15 -0.29 -15.68 1.64
N PRO A 16 -1.15 -16.51 2.24
CA PRO A 16 -0.94 -17.95 2.25
C PRO A 16 -0.94 -18.54 0.83
N GLU A 17 -1.57 -17.87 -0.12
CA GLU A 17 -1.58 -18.26 -1.54
C GLU A 17 -0.37 -17.76 -2.34
N ALA A 18 0.51 -16.93 -1.75
CA ALA A 18 1.66 -16.36 -2.44
C ALA A 18 2.73 -17.42 -2.71
N THR A 19 3.31 -17.37 -3.90
CA THR A 19 4.49 -18.18 -4.24
C THR A 19 5.71 -17.69 -3.47
N GLU A 20 6.73 -18.55 -3.32
CA GLU A 20 8.00 -18.14 -2.69
C GLU A 20 8.68 -16.98 -3.42
N VAL A 21 8.48 -16.89 -4.73
CA VAL A 21 8.96 -15.76 -5.56
C VAL A 21 8.23 -14.47 -5.17
N ALA A 22 6.90 -14.51 -5.03
CA ALA A 22 6.12 -13.35 -4.61
C ALA A 22 6.47 -12.90 -3.18
N LYS A 23 6.69 -13.85 -2.27
CA LYS A 23 7.12 -13.53 -0.89
C LYS A 23 8.45 -12.80 -0.85
N ARG A 24 9.42 -13.22 -1.66
CA ARG A 24 10.73 -12.54 -1.77
C ARG A 24 10.58 -11.14 -2.34
N ALA A 25 9.82 -10.97 -3.42
CA ALA A 25 9.61 -9.64 -4.00
C ALA A 25 9.00 -8.68 -2.96
N ILE A 26 8.00 -9.13 -2.19
CA ILE A 26 7.42 -8.32 -1.10
C ILE A 26 8.44 -8.02 0.01
N GLU A 27 9.26 -9.01 0.38
CA GLU A 27 10.32 -8.81 1.36
C GLU A 27 11.27 -7.71 0.89
N TYR A 28 11.78 -7.77 -0.34
CA TYR A 28 12.74 -6.82 -0.89
C TYR A 28 12.13 -5.51 -1.42
N ALA A 29 10.81 -5.30 -1.26
CA ALA A 29 10.10 -4.17 -1.83
C ALA A 29 10.29 -4.03 -3.35
N GLU A 30 10.24 -5.16 -4.06
CA GLU A 30 10.34 -5.28 -5.52
C GLU A 30 8.96 -5.55 -6.13
N CYS A 31 8.79 -5.15 -7.40
CA CYS A 31 7.61 -5.51 -8.15
C CYS A 31 7.61 -7.00 -8.49
N VAL A 32 6.57 -7.75 -8.10
CA VAL A 32 6.48 -9.20 -8.34
C VAL A 32 6.45 -9.61 -9.83
N VAL A 33 6.24 -8.65 -10.74
CA VAL A 33 6.16 -8.91 -12.18
C VAL A 33 7.50 -8.71 -12.87
N CYS A 34 8.22 -7.61 -12.58
CA CYS A 34 9.49 -7.30 -13.25
C CYS A 34 10.73 -7.46 -12.36
N PHE A 35 10.55 -7.62 -11.04
CA PHE A 35 11.61 -7.73 -10.03
C PHE A 35 12.49 -6.49 -9.85
N ASP A 36 12.07 -5.34 -10.38
CA ASP A 36 12.72 -4.06 -10.07
C ASP A 36 12.17 -3.45 -8.77
N ASP A 37 12.98 -2.61 -8.12
CA ASP A 37 12.61 -1.88 -6.91
C ASP A 37 11.31 -1.07 -7.12
N MET A 38 10.34 -1.22 -6.21
CA MET A 38 9.00 -0.61 -6.34
C MET A 38 9.02 0.91 -6.42
N TRP A 39 9.95 1.56 -5.71
CA TRP A 39 10.00 3.02 -5.59
C TRP A 39 10.47 3.73 -6.87
N LYS A 40 11.00 2.99 -7.85
CA LYS A 40 11.57 3.58 -9.08
C LYS A 40 10.51 4.03 -10.08
N GLU A 41 9.32 3.44 -10.05
CA GLU A 41 8.24 3.73 -11.00
C GLU A 41 6.93 3.99 -10.26
N GLN A 42 5.94 4.56 -10.96
CA GLN A 42 4.64 4.83 -10.36
C GLN A 42 3.97 3.53 -9.88
N SER A 43 3.53 3.51 -8.62
CA SER A 43 2.77 2.39 -8.07
C SER A 43 1.35 2.33 -8.64
N GLY A 44 0.87 1.12 -8.91
CA GLY A 44 -0.50 0.80 -9.25
C GLY A 44 -1.08 -0.22 -8.28
N MET A 45 -2.40 -0.19 -8.12
CA MET A 45 -3.18 -1.10 -7.29
C MET A 45 -4.32 -1.72 -8.10
N PHE A 46 -4.76 -2.91 -7.68
CA PHE A 46 -5.93 -3.56 -8.27
C PHE A 46 -7.22 -3.11 -7.58
N VAL A 47 -8.22 -2.71 -8.37
CA VAL A 47 -9.48 -2.14 -7.88
C VAL A 47 -10.70 -2.94 -8.36
N ASP A 48 -11.80 -2.84 -7.61
CA ASP A 48 -13.11 -3.37 -8.00
C ASP A 48 -13.83 -2.44 -8.99
N GLY A 49 -15.06 -2.78 -9.39
CA GLY A 49 -15.86 -1.96 -10.31
C GLY A 49 -16.24 -0.58 -9.76
N GLY A 50 -16.11 -0.36 -8.44
CA GLY A 50 -16.30 0.92 -7.77
C GLY A 50 -15.01 1.74 -7.63
N GLY A 51 -13.85 1.19 -8.00
CA GLY A 51 -12.56 1.85 -7.87
C GLY A 51 -11.89 1.66 -6.50
N GLN A 52 -12.44 0.82 -5.60
CA GLN A 52 -11.83 0.55 -4.29
C GLN A 52 -10.75 -0.53 -4.42
N ALA A 53 -9.66 -0.40 -3.66
CA ALA A 53 -8.60 -1.41 -3.59
C ALA A 53 -9.15 -2.78 -3.18
N THR A 54 -8.80 -3.81 -3.94
CA THR A 54 -9.25 -5.20 -3.69
C THR A 54 -8.30 -5.98 -2.77
N CYS A 55 -7.05 -5.51 -2.65
CA CYS A 55 -6.01 -6.11 -1.82
C CYS A 55 -4.90 -5.07 -1.54
N PRO A 56 -4.05 -5.30 -0.51
CA PRO A 56 -2.99 -4.35 -0.10
C PRO A 56 -1.70 -4.49 -0.93
N HIS A 57 -1.80 -4.90 -2.20
CA HIS A 57 -0.64 -5.23 -3.01
C HIS A 57 -0.43 -4.19 -4.10
N PHE A 58 0.76 -3.58 -4.07
CA PHE A 58 1.20 -2.63 -5.07
C PHE A 58 2.14 -3.30 -6.06
N LEU A 59 2.01 -2.93 -7.33
CA LEU A 59 2.94 -3.26 -8.41
C LEU A 59 3.34 -1.95 -9.10
N HIS A 60 4.33 -1.96 -9.99
CA HIS A 60 4.45 -0.87 -10.95
C HIS A 60 3.16 -0.77 -11.77
N LEU A 61 2.71 0.46 -12.05
CA LEU A 61 1.45 0.73 -12.72
C LEU A 61 1.36 0.01 -14.08
N GLU A 62 2.42 0.06 -14.88
CA GLU A 62 2.46 -0.63 -16.16
C GLU A 62 2.47 -2.16 -16.01
N CYS A 63 3.13 -2.70 -14.98
CA CYS A 63 3.06 -4.13 -14.67
C CYS A 63 1.65 -4.56 -14.24
N ALA A 64 0.96 -3.76 -13.42
CA ALA A 64 -0.42 -4.02 -13.02
C ALA A 64 -1.38 -3.99 -14.23
N LYS A 65 -1.21 -3.01 -15.13
CA LYS A 65 -1.95 -2.94 -16.39
C LYS A 65 -1.70 -4.18 -17.26
N GLN A 66 -0.45 -4.60 -17.41
CA GLN A 66 -0.12 -5.82 -18.15
C GLN A 66 -0.79 -7.06 -17.56
N VAL A 67 -0.80 -7.21 -16.22
CA VAL A 67 -1.52 -8.30 -15.54
C VAL A 67 -3.02 -8.22 -15.84
N CYS A 68 -3.62 -7.02 -15.80
CA CYS A 68 -5.04 -6.81 -16.12
C CYS A 68 -5.38 -7.21 -17.56
N GLU A 69 -4.54 -6.85 -18.52
CA GLU A 69 -4.74 -7.11 -19.95
C GLU A 69 -4.49 -8.58 -20.35
N THR A 70 -3.55 -9.25 -19.69
CA THR A 70 -3.13 -10.62 -20.05
C THR A 70 -3.84 -11.73 -19.29
N SER A 71 -4.63 -11.38 -18.26
CA SER A 71 -5.40 -12.33 -17.45
C SER A 71 -6.46 -13.08 -18.29
N ARG A 72 -6.17 -14.34 -18.64
CA ARG A 72 -7.13 -15.26 -19.29
C ARG A 72 -7.80 -16.14 -18.22
N GLY A 73 -9.13 -16.07 -18.12
CA GLY A 73 -9.91 -16.89 -17.18
C GLY A 73 -10.30 -16.18 -15.86
N GLY A 74 -10.17 -14.86 -15.82
CA GLY A 74 -10.52 -14.03 -14.66
C GLY A 74 -9.31 -13.23 -14.17
N LYS A 75 -9.55 -11.98 -13.79
CA LYS A 75 -8.55 -11.05 -13.26
C LYS A 75 -8.29 -11.37 -11.79
N ALA A 76 -7.07 -11.77 -11.46
CA ALA A 76 -6.67 -12.11 -10.10
C ALA A 76 -5.28 -11.58 -9.78
N CYS A 77 -5.11 -11.01 -8.59
CA CYS A 77 -3.83 -10.50 -8.12
C CYS A 77 -2.77 -11.63 -8.13
N PRO A 78 -1.56 -11.41 -8.69
CA PRO A 78 -0.53 -12.45 -8.78
C PRO A 78 0.06 -12.83 -7.41
N ILE A 79 -0.23 -12.04 -6.38
CA ILE A 79 0.28 -12.22 -5.03
C ILE A 79 -0.70 -13.02 -4.16
N CYS A 80 -1.95 -12.58 -4.04
CA CYS A 80 -2.96 -13.21 -3.16
C CYS A 80 -4.17 -13.79 -3.89
N ARG A 81 -4.21 -13.71 -5.22
CA ARG A 81 -5.33 -14.17 -6.07
C ARG A 81 -6.67 -13.49 -5.81
N ALA A 82 -6.69 -12.37 -5.08
CA ALA A 82 -7.88 -11.53 -4.96
C ALA A 82 -8.37 -11.13 -6.35
N GLY A 83 -9.67 -11.31 -6.61
CA GLY A 83 -10.30 -10.89 -7.84
C GLY A 83 -10.34 -9.37 -7.96
N PHE A 84 -10.17 -8.85 -9.17
CA PHE A 84 -10.23 -7.41 -9.43
C PHE A 84 -10.89 -7.10 -10.78
N GLU A 85 -11.31 -5.86 -10.98
CA GLU A 85 -11.96 -5.42 -12.22
C GLU A 85 -11.11 -4.42 -13.00
N GLY A 86 -10.28 -3.64 -12.31
CA GLY A 86 -9.41 -2.63 -12.93
C GLY A 86 -8.07 -2.42 -12.22
N VAL A 87 -7.34 -1.42 -12.70
CA VAL A 87 -6.08 -0.95 -12.14
C VAL A 87 -6.19 0.55 -11.95
N ALA A 88 -5.81 1.04 -10.77
CA ALA A 88 -5.71 2.46 -10.47
C ALA A 88 -4.24 2.82 -10.18
N ALA A 89 -3.83 4.02 -10.60
CA ALA A 89 -2.56 4.58 -10.18
C ALA A 89 -2.68 5.04 -8.72
N VAL A 90 -1.66 4.76 -7.91
CA VAL A 90 -1.52 5.38 -6.61
C VAL A 90 -0.93 6.77 -6.85
N PRO A 91 -1.58 7.85 -6.38
CA PRO A 91 -1.00 9.19 -6.51
C PRO A 91 0.36 9.29 -5.84
N VAL A 92 1.14 10.32 -6.21
CA VAL A 92 2.36 10.65 -5.49
C VAL A 92 1.98 11.52 -4.31
N LEU A 93 2.42 11.13 -3.11
CA LEU A 93 2.04 11.78 -1.84
C LEU A 93 2.25 13.30 -1.86
N GLY A 94 3.34 13.78 -2.45
CA GLY A 94 3.67 15.21 -2.52
C GLY A 94 2.80 16.01 -3.49
N ASP A 95 2.27 15.38 -4.54
CA ASP A 95 1.52 16.07 -5.61
C ASP A 95 0.02 16.09 -5.31
N ASP A 96 -0.54 14.98 -4.81
CA ASP A 96 -1.94 14.86 -4.43
C ASP A 96 -2.08 14.10 -3.10
N PRO A 97 -1.88 14.78 -1.95
CA PRO A 97 -1.98 14.14 -0.64
C PRO A 97 -3.38 13.59 -0.35
N HIS A 98 -4.43 14.23 -0.87
CA HIS A 98 -5.80 13.82 -0.62
C HIS A 98 -6.14 12.56 -1.39
N GLY A 99 -5.84 12.51 -2.69
CA GLY A 99 -6.01 11.31 -3.50
C GLY A 99 -5.08 10.18 -3.03
N TRP A 100 -3.88 10.50 -2.55
CA TRP A 100 -3.00 9.51 -1.92
C TRP A 100 -3.64 8.89 -0.69
N PHE A 101 -4.19 9.71 0.21
CA PHE A 101 -4.86 9.21 1.41
C PHE A 101 -6.02 8.27 1.04
N ASP A 102 -6.85 8.71 0.11
CA ASP A 102 -8.03 7.94 -0.32
C ASP A 102 -7.62 6.64 -1.04
N ALA A 103 -6.48 6.64 -1.75
CA ALA A 103 -5.88 5.47 -2.38
C ALA A 103 -5.27 4.47 -1.38
N VAL A 104 -4.80 4.96 -0.23
CA VAL A 104 -4.11 4.17 0.79
C VAL A 104 -5.07 3.69 1.88
N ASP A 105 -6.23 4.32 2.05
CA ASP A 105 -7.34 3.82 2.88
C ASP A 105 -7.94 2.54 2.27
N LEU A 106 -7.25 1.42 2.48
CA LEU A 106 -7.54 0.15 1.79
C LEU A 106 -8.90 -0.45 2.18
N ASN A 107 -9.38 -0.19 3.39
CA ASN A 107 -10.68 -0.67 3.88
C ASN A 107 -11.80 0.38 3.77
N GLY A 108 -11.48 1.63 3.41
CA GLY A 108 -12.44 2.70 3.17
C GLY A 108 -13.11 3.20 4.45
N ASP A 109 -12.43 3.12 5.60
CA ASP A 109 -12.98 3.56 6.89
C ASP A 109 -12.68 5.03 7.21
N GLY A 110 -11.98 5.74 6.31
CA GLY A 110 -11.57 7.12 6.44
C GLY A 110 -10.32 7.32 7.28
N CYS A 111 -9.66 6.24 7.70
CA CYS A 111 -8.47 6.27 8.55
C CYS A 111 -7.39 5.34 8.01
N LEU A 112 -6.12 5.72 8.16
CA LEU A 112 -5.00 4.86 7.79
C LEU A 112 -4.56 4.04 8.99
N SER A 113 -4.62 2.73 8.85
CA SER A 113 -3.98 1.83 9.81
C SER A 113 -2.46 1.80 9.56
N LYS A 114 -1.70 1.34 10.55
CA LYS A 114 -0.25 1.09 10.40
C LYS A 114 0.07 0.19 9.21
N ARG A 115 -0.83 -0.76 8.92
CA ARG A 115 -0.70 -1.67 7.78
C ARG A 115 -0.73 -0.91 6.46
N ASP A 116 -1.69 0.00 6.32
CA ASP A 116 -1.91 0.75 5.09
C ASP A 116 -0.68 1.61 4.79
N VAL A 117 -0.20 2.31 5.81
CA VAL A 117 1.00 3.16 5.75
C VAL A 117 2.25 2.33 5.38
N VAL A 118 2.50 1.20 6.04
CA VAL A 118 3.68 0.38 5.73
C VAL A 118 3.63 -0.15 4.29
N ALA A 119 2.47 -0.62 3.84
CA ALA A 119 2.32 -1.22 2.53
C ALA A 119 2.68 -0.23 1.41
N VAL A 120 2.17 1.00 1.49
CA VAL A 120 2.42 2.01 0.46
C VAL A 120 3.80 2.66 0.57
N LEU A 121 4.31 2.92 1.78
CA LEU A 121 5.60 3.58 1.93
C LEU A 121 6.75 2.68 1.48
N LYS A 122 6.65 1.36 1.70
CA LYS A 122 7.58 0.39 1.11
C LYS A 122 7.51 0.38 -0.42
N ALA A 123 6.34 0.62 -0.99
CA ALA A 123 6.15 0.64 -2.44
C ALA A 123 6.63 1.94 -3.09
N GLN A 124 6.53 3.09 -2.42
CA GLN A 124 6.76 4.40 -3.05
C GLN A 124 8.06 5.10 -2.63
N LEU A 125 8.73 4.67 -1.55
CA LEU A 125 9.91 5.37 -1.05
C LEU A 125 11.18 4.50 -1.12
N PRO A 126 12.36 5.09 -1.40
CA PRO A 126 13.65 4.41 -1.37
C PRO A 126 14.11 4.17 0.09
N ILE A 127 13.37 3.35 0.84
CA ILE A 127 13.64 3.07 2.25
C ILE A 127 14.30 1.71 2.48
N ASP A 128 15.18 1.63 3.49
CA ASP A 128 15.55 0.35 4.09
C ASP A 128 14.32 -0.17 4.86
N TYR A 129 13.57 -1.05 4.22
CA TYR A 129 12.31 -1.58 4.76
C TYR A 129 12.50 -2.34 6.07
N ARG A 130 13.65 -2.98 6.30
CA ARG A 130 13.91 -3.72 7.55
C ARG A 130 14.06 -2.76 8.70
N ARG A 131 14.84 -1.70 8.48
CA ARG A 131 14.98 -0.62 9.46
C ARG A 131 13.65 0.10 9.68
N PHE A 132 12.93 0.42 8.61
CA PHE A 132 11.64 1.09 8.68
C PHE A 132 10.61 0.28 9.48
N GLU A 133 10.47 -1.02 9.23
CA GLU A 133 9.56 -1.89 9.99
C GLU A 133 9.94 -1.96 11.49
N SER A 134 11.22 -1.83 11.83
CA SER A 134 11.64 -1.80 13.24
C SER A 134 11.37 -0.47 13.96
N GLU A 135 11.28 0.64 13.20
CA GLU A 135 11.09 1.99 13.74
C GLU A 135 9.64 2.50 13.59
N ILE A 136 8.80 1.81 12.80
CA ILE A 136 7.45 2.28 12.44
C ILE A 136 6.54 2.51 13.64
N ASP A 137 6.69 1.74 14.72
CA ASP A 137 5.87 1.93 15.92
C ASP A 137 6.08 3.34 16.51
N GLY A 138 7.34 3.78 16.59
CA GLY A 138 7.70 5.10 17.07
C GLY A 138 7.24 6.21 16.13
N PHE A 139 7.35 6.00 14.81
CA PHE A 139 6.86 7.00 13.84
C PHE A 139 5.33 7.09 13.83
N PHE A 140 4.64 5.95 13.88
CA PHE A 140 3.19 5.91 13.91
C PHE A 140 2.65 6.61 15.16
N ASP A 141 3.31 6.46 16.31
CA ASP A 141 2.98 7.21 17.53
C ASP A 141 3.14 8.74 17.40
N LEU A 142 3.98 9.21 16.49
CA LEU A 142 4.11 10.65 16.21
C LEU A 142 2.97 11.15 15.30
N TRP A 143 2.48 10.30 14.41
CA TRP A 143 1.44 10.63 13.43
C TRP A 143 0.03 10.46 13.99
N ASP A 144 -0.22 9.44 14.82
CA ASP A 144 -1.45 9.23 15.58
C ASP A 144 -1.45 10.13 16.84
N ILE A 145 -1.82 11.39 16.63
CA ILE A 145 -1.80 12.47 17.61
C ILE A 145 -2.90 12.27 18.66
N LYS A 146 -4.08 11.82 18.22
CA LYS A 146 -5.28 11.58 19.02
C LYS A 146 -5.22 10.24 19.76
N LYS A 147 -4.25 9.38 19.47
CA LYS A 147 -4.04 8.06 20.11
C LYS A 147 -5.20 7.11 19.89
N THR A 148 -5.71 7.10 18.66
CA THR A 148 -6.84 6.24 18.27
C THR A 148 -6.39 4.86 17.79
N GLY A 149 -5.10 4.69 17.48
CA GLY A 149 -4.55 3.53 16.79
C GLY A 149 -4.60 3.64 15.26
N TYR A 150 -5.12 4.75 14.74
CA TYR A 150 -5.25 5.05 13.31
C TYR A 150 -4.84 6.51 13.04
N ILE A 151 -4.57 6.83 11.78
CA ILE A 151 -4.28 8.19 11.34
C ILE A 151 -5.46 8.69 10.52
N ASP A 152 -6.23 9.62 11.05
CA ASP A 152 -7.29 10.27 10.27
C ASP A 152 -6.73 11.34 9.32
N LYS A 153 -7.60 11.90 8.48
CA LYS A 153 -7.22 12.89 7.47
C LYS A 153 -6.66 14.18 8.07
N GLU A 154 -7.10 14.58 9.26
CA GLU A 154 -6.58 15.78 9.95
C GLU A 154 -5.16 15.52 10.49
N GLU A 155 -4.95 14.34 11.08
CA GLU A 155 -3.64 13.90 11.59
C GLU A 155 -2.61 13.70 10.48
N PHE A 156 -3.03 13.11 9.37
CA PHE A 156 -2.22 12.93 8.17
C PHE A 156 -1.68 14.27 7.63
N LEU A 157 -2.55 15.30 7.57
CA LEU A 157 -2.23 16.64 7.09
C LEU A 157 -1.64 17.57 8.16
N ALA A 158 -1.48 17.11 9.41
CA ALA A 158 -1.07 17.96 10.52
C ALA A 158 0.29 18.65 10.24
N PRO A 159 0.35 19.99 10.19
CA PRO A 159 1.57 20.70 9.81
C PRO A 159 2.75 20.39 10.74
N GLY A 160 3.90 20.05 10.17
CA GLY A 160 5.15 19.83 10.89
C GLY A 160 5.24 18.56 11.74
N ARG A 161 4.16 17.75 11.82
CA ARG A 161 4.15 16.49 12.58
C ARG A 161 3.47 15.32 11.86
N GLY A 162 2.44 15.57 11.05
CA GLY A 162 1.69 14.52 10.35
C GLY A 162 2.54 13.72 9.37
N LEU A 163 2.01 12.59 8.93
CA LEU A 163 2.69 11.67 8.01
C LEU A 163 3.16 12.39 6.72
N LEU A 164 2.33 13.27 6.14
CA LEU A 164 2.72 14.05 4.97
C LEU A 164 3.95 14.93 5.24
N ALA A 165 3.97 15.63 6.37
CA ALA A 165 5.08 16.49 6.77
C ALA A 165 6.36 15.68 7.04
N PHE A 166 6.22 14.45 7.57
CA PHE A 166 7.33 13.55 7.76
C PHE A 166 7.93 13.12 6.42
N VAL A 167 7.11 12.66 5.46
CA VAL A 167 7.63 12.18 4.18
C VAL A 167 8.33 13.31 3.43
N ASN A 168 7.70 14.48 3.29
CA ASN A 168 8.27 15.65 2.60
C ASN A 168 9.59 16.16 3.21
N LYS A 169 9.88 15.83 4.47
CA LYS A 169 11.11 16.24 5.15
C LYS A 169 12.25 15.24 4.95
N ASN A 170 11.94 13.97 4.72
CA ASN A 170 12.91 12.88 4.74
C ASN A 170 13.16 12.26 3.35
N PHE A 171 12.31 12.55 2.36
CA PHE A 171 12.36 12.02 0.99
C PHE A 171 12.06 13.14 0.01
#